data_AF-A0A1U8I4W7-F1
#
_entry.id   AF-A0A1U8I4W7-F1
#
_cell.length_a   1.000
_cell.length_b   1.000
_cell.length_c   1.000
_cell.angle_alpha   90.00
_cell.angle_beta   90.00
_cell.angle_gamma   90.00
#
_symmetry.space_group_name_H-M   'P 1'
#
loop_
_entity.id
_entity.type
_entity.pdbx_description
1 polymer ?
#
loop_
_entity_poly.entity_id
_entity_poly.type
_entity_poly.pdbx_seq_one_letter_code
_entity_poly.pdbx_strand_id
1 'polypeptide(L)'
;MSPFEALYVRRCRTPTYRMKLIETKIMGLDLVRENEKKVVVIRDRLKDAQDRQNSYTNLKRKEISFKVGDKVFLKVSPWKRIIRFGQKRKPSPRFVGPYEIVERFGRIAYKLALPLEQSKIHNIFHVSMLRIYRSNPEHIVQAEKLKIEPNLSYEEEPICILVKEVKELRNKRITLVKVLWKNHNTEEATWERDEISEYPQLFSGMNFGDGIS
;
A
#
# COMPACT_ATOMS: atom_id res chain seq x y z
N MET A 1 -6.75 1.82 -39.65
CA MET A 1 -7.47 3.09 -39.91
C MET A 1 -6.68 4.20 -39.25
N SER A 2 -6.29 5.25 -39.98
CA SER A 2 -5.54 6.34 -39.34
C SER A 2 -6.48 7.22 -38.49
N PRO A 3 -6.00 7.91 -37.44
CA PRO A 3 -6.85 8.79 -36.64
C PRO A 3 -7.56 9.88 -37.45
N PHE A 4 -6.93 10.40 -38.50
CA PHE A 4 -7.53 11.41 -39.38
C PHE A 4 -8.69 10.83 -40.22
N GLU A 5 -8.57 9.59 -40.72
CA GLU A 5 -9.64 8.94 -41.48
C GLU A 5 -10.89 8.69 -40.64
N ALA A 6 -10.69 8.33 -39.38
CA ALA A 6 -11.76 8.15 -38.41
C ALA A 6 -12.50 9.47 -38.11
N LEU A 7 -11.77 10.58 -38.08
CA LEU A 7 -12.29 11.88 -37.66
C LEU A 7 -12.99 12.66 -38.79
N TYR A 8 -12.47 12.55 -40.02
CA TYR A 8 -12.96 13.33 -41.17
C TYR A 8 -13.72 12.50 -42.20
N VAL A 9 -13.87 11.17 -41.98
CA VAL A 9 -14.53 10.21 -42.89
C VAL A 9 -14.00 10.33 -44.33
N ARG A 10 -12.75 10.75 -44.47
CA ARG A 10 -12.05 10.96 -45.73
C ARG A 10 -10.62 10.47 -45.57
N ARG A 11 -10.09 9.86 -46.64
CA ARG A 11 -8.71 9.37 -46.64
C ARG A 11 -7.74 10.52 -46.43
N CYS A 12 -6.69 10.28 -45.64
CA CYS A 12 -5.60 11.23 -45.48
C CYS A 12 -5.01 11.55 -46.86
N ARG A 13 -4.82 12.84 -47.18
CA ARG A 13 -4.03 13.24 -48.35
C ARG A 13 -2.55 13.05 -48.05
N THR A 14 -2.09 11.80 -48.07
CA THR A 14 -0.65 11.48 -47.99
C THR A 14 0.05 11.88 -49.30
N PRO A 15 1.37 12.09 -49.31
CA PRO A 15 2.12 12.35 -50.54
C PRO A 15 1.85 11.31 -51.65
N THR A 16 1.65 10.05 -51.25
CA THR A 16 1.23 8.95 -52.15
C THR A 16 -0.17 9.13 -52.76
N TYR A 17 -1.10 9.79 -52.06
CA TYR A 17 -2.44 10.13 -52.60
C TYR A 17 -2.35 11.25 -53.65
N ARG A 18 -1.45 12.22 -53.44
CA ARG A 18 -1.17 13.27 -54.45
C ARG A 18 -0.50 12.68 -55.71
N MET A 19 0.41 11.72 -55.55
CA MET A 19 1.02 11.01 -56.68
C MET A 19 -0.02 10.22 -57.50
N LYS A 20 -0.95 9.51 -56.85
CA LYS A 20 -2.04 8.77 -57.51
C LYS A 20 -2.94 9.60 -58.44
N LEU A 21 -3.10 10.90 -58.21
CA LEU A 21 -3.91 11.79 -59.07
C LEU A 21 -3.13 12.36 -60.27
N ILE A 22 -1.79 12.37 -60.19
CA ILE A 22 -0.89 12.90 -61.23
C ILE A 22 -0.38 11.77 -62.13
N GLU A 23 -0.18 10.56 -61.58
CA GLU A 23 0.44 9.40 -62.24
C GLU A 23 -0.51 8.54 -63.09
N THR A 24 -1.83 8.76 -63.04
CA THR A 24 -2.77 8.10 -63.96
C THR A 24 -2.53 8.47 -65.42
N LYS A 25 -1.67 9.48 -65.69
CA LYS A 25 -1.41 9.92 -67.04
C LYS A 25 -0.35 9.12 -67.80
N ILE A 26 0.91 8.87 -67.36
CA ILE A 26 1.91 8.29 -68.31
C ILE A 26 2.96 7.28 -67.78
N MET A 27 3.47 7.25 -66.54
CA MET A 27 4.67 6.41 -66.27
C MET A 27 4.91 5.93 -64.82
N GLY A 28 3.90 5.93 -63.94
CA GLY A 28 4.08 5.72 -62.48
C GLY A 28 3.38 4.50 -61.84
N LEU A 29 2.54 3.77 -62.58
CA LEU A 29 1.70 2.71 -61.99
C LEU A 29 2.48 1.54 -61.38
N ASP A 30 3.64 1.19 -61.94
CA ASP A 30 4.46 0.09 -61.43
C ASP A 30 5.17 0.47 -60.13
N LEU A 31 5.68 1.71 -60.03
CA LEU A 31 6.28 2.25 -58.81
C LEU A 31 5.25 2.37 -57.67
N VAL A 32 4.02 2.77 -57.99
CA VAL A 32 2.92 2.82 -57.01
C VAL A 32 2.60 1.42 -56.49
N ARG A 33 2.46 0.43 -57.37
CA ARG A 33 2.21 -0.96 -56.96
C ARG A 33 3.37 -1.53 -56.14
N GLU A 34 4.60 -1.21 -56.49
CA GLU A 34 5.79 -1.66 -55.75
C GLU A 34 5.84 -1.03 -54.35
N ASN A 35 5.51 0.25 -54.24
CA ASN A 35 5.43 0.96 -52.96
C ASN A 35 4.29 0.42 -52.09
N GLU A 36 3.14 0.10 -52.66
CA GLU A 36 2.04 -0.55 -51.93
C GLU A 36 2.44 -1.91 -51.36
N LYS A 37 3.14 -2.73 -52.14
CA LYS A 37 3.71 -4.00 -51.68
C LYS A 37 4.71 -3.79 -50.53
N LYS A 38 5.59 -2.80 -50.62
CA LYS A 38 6.56 -2.45 -49.56
C LYS A 38 5.86 -1.96 -48.28
N VAL A 39 4.79 -1.18 -48.39
CA VAL A 39 4.01 -0.71 -47.22
C VAL A 39 3.33 -1.86 -46.48
N VAL A 40 2.84 -2.87 -47.19
CA VAL A 40 2.29 -4.09 -46.56
C VAL A 40 3.38 -4.80 -45.74
N VAL A 41 4.55 -5.02 -46.32
CA VAL A 41 5.69 -5.64 -45.62
C VAL A 41 6.12 -4.84 -44.40
N ILE A 42 6.14 -3.50 -44.47
CA ILE A 42 6.47 -2.65 -43.33
C ILE A 42 5.45 -2.81 -42.21
N ARG A 43 4.15 -2.85 -42.53
CA ARG A 43 3.08 -3.05 -41.54
C ARG A 43 3.18 -4.41 -40.87
N ASP A 44 3.45 -5.46 -41.63
CA ASP A 44 3.61 -6.82 -41.10
C ASP A 44 4.83 -6.88 -40.16
N ARG A 45 5.98 -6.33 -40.57
CA ARG A 45 7.17 -6.26 -39.71
C ARG A 45 6.94 -5.45 -38.44
N LEU A 46 6.19 -4.36 -38.52
CA LEU A 46 5.86 -3.52 -37.37
C LEU A 46 4.92 -4.25 -36.39
N LYS A 47 3.95 -5.00 -36.93
CA LYS A 47 3.08 -5.88 -36.14
C LYS A 47 3.89 -6.97 -35.46
N ASP A 48 4.77 -7.67 -36.19
CA ASP A 48 5.64 -8.69 -35.61
C ASP A 48 6.55 -8.13 -34.51
N ALA A 49 7.09 -6.92 -34.70
CA ALA A 49 7.90 -6.26 -33.67
C ALA A 49 7.08 -5.95 -32.41
N GLN A 50 5.84 -5.47 -32.57
CA GLN A 50 4.92 -5.21 -31.48
C GLN A 50 4.51 -6.51 -30.75
N ASP A 51 4.25 -7.58 -31.49
CA ASP A 51 3.90 -8.88 -30.93
C ASP A 51 5.09 -9.51 -30.18
N ARG A 52 6.32 -9.38 -30.72
CA ARG A 52 7.54 -9.74 -29.98
C ARG A 52 7.67 -8.96 -28.68
N GLN A 53 7.48 -7.64 -28.70
CA GLN A 53 7.53 -6.80 -27.49
C GLN A 53 6.47 -7.24 -26.46
N ASN A 54 5.25 -7.51 -26.90
CA ASN A 54 4.17 -7.99 -26.05
C ASN A 54 4.51 -9.36 -25.45
N SER A 55 5.06 -10.28 -26.24
CA SER A 55 5.45 -11.61 -25.78
C SER A 55 6.54 -11.52 -24.69
N TYR A 56 7.62 -10.76 -24.93
CA TYR A 56 8.71 -10.60 -23.96
C TYR A 56 8.25 -9.93 -22.66
N THR A 57 7.36 -8.94 -22.75
CA THR A 57 6.88 -8.21 -21.57
C THR A 57 5.83 -8.98 -20.77
N ASN A 58 4.97 -9.76 -21.43
CA ASN A 58 3.91 -10.51 -20.78
C ASN A 58 4.39 -11.84 -20.17
N LEU A 59 5.44 -12.48 -20.71
CA LEU A 59 6.01 -13.71 -20.15
C LEU A 59 6.36 -13.63 -18.65
N LYS A 60 6.72 -12.43 -18.15
CA LYS A 60 7.09 -12.19 -16.75
C LYS A 60 5.93 -11.67 -15.88
N ARG A 61 4.74 -11.46 -16.42
CA ARG A 61 3.56 -10.97 -15.69
C ARG A 61 2.61 -12.14 -15.43
N LYS A 62 2.48 -12.55 -14.16
CA LYS A 62 1.39 -13.47 -13.76
C LYS A 62 0.07 -12.71 -13.84
N GLU A 63 -0.96 -13.33 -14.42
CA GLU A 63 -2.31 -12.79 -14.36
C GLU A 63 -2.78 -12.86 -12.91
N ILE A 64 -2.92 -11.70 -12.27
CA ILE A 64 -3.40 -11.59 -10.90
C ILE A 64 -4.92 -11.45 -11.00
N SER A 65 -5.65 -12.50 -10.63
CA SER A 65 -7.10 -12.46 -10.54
C SER A 65 -7.53 -12.59 -9.09
N PHE A 66 -8.51 -11.80 -8.67
CA PHE A 66 -9.12 -11.89 -7.35
C PHE A 66 -10.57 -12.34 -7.46
N LYS A 67 -11.08 -12.96 -6.40
CA LYS A 67 -12.50 -13.32 -6.26
C LYS A 67 -13.22 -12.27 -5.42
N VAL A 68 -14.55 -12.21 -5.58
CA VAL A 68 -15.41 -11.44 -4.68
C VAL A 68 -15.30 -12.05 -3.29
N GLY A 69 -15.13 -11.23 -2.26
CA GLY A 69 -14.86 -11.65 -0.88
C GLY A 69 -13.38 -11.76 -0.51
N ASP A 70 -12.45 -11.73 -1.49
CA ASP A 70 -11.02 -11.69 -1.17
C ASP A 70 -10.65 -10.36 -0.51
N LYS A 71 -9.78 -10.42 0.50
CA LYS A 71 -9.17 -9.24 1.11
C LYS A 71 -7.94 -8.84 0.30
N VAL A 72 -7.82 -7.54 0.00
CA VAL A 72 -6.69 -6.99 -0.75
C VAL A 72 -6.19 -5.69 -0.14
N PHE A 73 -4.89 -5.48 -0.24
CA PHE A 73 -4.25 -4.21 0.07
C PHE A 73 -4.35 -3.25 -1.11
N LEU A 74 -4.74 -2.01 -0.83
CA LEU A 74 -4.73 -0.94 -1.82
C LEU A 74 -3.40 -0.18 -1.78
N LYS A 75 -2.72 -0.08 -2.92
CA LYS A 75 -1.50 0.70 -3.08
C LYS A 75 -1.81 2.19 -3.01
N VAL A 76 -1.11 2.89 -2.13
CA VAL A 76 -1.21 4.34 -1.99
C VAL A 76 0.06 4.99 -2.55
N SER A 77 -0.12 6.00 -3.41
CA SER A 77 1.01 6.76 -3.94
C SER A 77 1.29 7.97 -3.03
N PRO A 78 2.57 8.29 -2.74
CA PRO A 78 2.92 9.47 -1.94
C PRO A 78 2.58 10.82 -2.61
N TRP A 79 2.00 10.80 -3.82
CA TRP A 79 1.77 12.00 -4.60
C TRP A 79 0.74 12.91 -3.91
N LYS A 80 1.17 14.14 -3.66
CA LYS A 80 0.55 15.22 -2.85
C LYS A 80 -0.91 15.55 -3.20
N ARG A 81 -1.47 14.95 -4.26
CA ARG A 81 -2.73 15.33 -4.90
C ARG A 81 -3.70 14.16 -5.16
N ILE A 82 -3.26 12.91 -5.05
CA ILE A 82 -4.09 11.76 -5.49
C ILE A 82 -4.79 11.09 -4.31
N ILE A 83 -4.13 10.51 -3.30
CA ILE A 83 -4.88 9.96 -2.16
C ILE A 83 -4.00 9.90 -0.90
N ARG A 84 -4.42 10.53 0.21
CA ARG A 84 -3.80 10.35 1.53
C ARG A 84 -4.71 9.52 2.41
N PHE A 85 -4.41 8.24 2.51
CA PHE A 85 -5.02 7.35 3.48
C PHE A 85 -4.26 7.47 4.82
N GLY A 86 -4.93 7.89 5.89
CA GLY A 86 -4.38 7.82 7.25
C GLY A 86 -3.32 8.85 7.64
N GLN A 87 -2.84 8.69 8.88
CA GLN A 87 -2.15 9.69 9.72
C GLN A 87 -0.81 10.22 9.15
N LYS A 88 -0.59 11.53 9.36
CA LYS A 88 0.51 12.38 8.83
C LYS A 88 1.93 12.06 9.37
N ARG A 89 2.23 10.85 9.83
CA ARG A 89 3.55 10.53 10.42
C ARG A 89 4.39 9.72 9.43
N LYS A 90 5.62 10.17 9.18
CA LYS A 90 6.58 9.46 8.34
C LYS A 90 7.14 8.27 9.13
N PRO A 91 7.36 7.10 8.48
CA PRO A 91 7.11 6.81 7.07
C PRO A 91 5.63 6.53 6.79
N SER A 92 5.08 7.12 5.71
CA SER A 92 3.72 6.82 5.28
C SER A 92 3.65 5.40 4.70
N PRO A 93 2.63 4.59 5.03
CA PRO A 93 2.51 3.24 4.49
C PRO A 93 2.34 3.28 2.96
N ARG A 94 2.94 2.32 2.24
CA ARG A 94 2.82 2.18 0.78
C ARG A 94 1.54 1.44 0.36
N PHE A 95 0.95 0.70 1.29
CA PHE A 95 -0.28 -0.07 1.12
C PHE A 95 -1.17 0.18 2.33
N VAL A 96 -2.48 0.30 2.10
CA VAL A 96 -3.45 0.55 3.16
C VAL A 96 -4.52 -0.52 3.11
N GLY A 97 -4.88 -1.00 4.32
CA GLY A 97 -6.08 -1.75 4.65
C GLY A 97 -6.22 -3.09 3.92
N PRO A 98 -6.60 -4.17 4.62
CA PRO A 98 -7.31 -5.23 3.93
C PRO A 98 -8.72 -4.73 3.61
N TYR A 99 -8.97 -4.40 2.35
CA TYR A 99 -10.31 -4.11 1.85
C TYR A 99 -10.89 -5.35 1.18
N GLU A 100 -12.17 -5.59 1.39
CA GLU A 100 -12.88 -6.68 0.74
C GLU A 100 -13.31 -6.27 -0.67
N ILE A 101 -13.16 -7.19 -1.61
CA ILE A 101 -13.66 -7.01 -2.97
C ILE A 101 -15.17 -7.29 -2.98
N VAL A 102 -15.95 -6.25 -3.25
CA VAL A 102 -17.42 -6.32 -3.34
C VAL A 102 -17.86 -6.81 -4.71
N GLU A 103 -17.18 -6.38 -5.76
CA GLU A 103 -17.62 -6.60 -7.14
C GLU A 103 -16.42 -6.60 -8.08
N ARG A 104 -16.50 -7.36 -9.18
CA ARG A 104 -15.48 -7.42 -10.22
C ARG A 104 -16.02 -6.81 -11.51
N PHE A 105 -15.35 -5.75 -11.99
CA PHE A 105 -15.64 -5.11 -13.26
C PHE A 105 -14.65 -5.59 -14.34
N GLY A 106 -15.01 -6.71 -14.97
CA GLY A 106 -14.22 -7.32 -16.04
C GLY A 106 -12.90 -7.94 -15.55
N ARG A 107 -11.89 -8.01 -16.43
CA ARG A 107 -10.62 -8.66 -16.08
C ARG A 107 -9.74 -7.83 -15.14
N ILE A 108 -9.90 -6.51 -15.17
CA ILE A 108 -8.87 -5.57 -14.75
C ILE A 108 -9.31 -4.71 -13.55
N ALA A 109 -10.60 -4.43 -13.37
CA ALA A 109 -11.07 -3.50 -12.34
C ALA A 109 -11.89 -4.21 -11.26
N TYR A 110 -11.72 -3.80 -10.00
CA TYR A 110 -12.41 -4.37 -8.84
C TYR A 110 -12.94 -3.26 -7.95
N LYS A 111 -14.13 -3.46 -7.39
CA LYS A 111 -14.78 -2.59 -6.42
C LYS A 111 -14.40 -3.02 -5.01
N LEU A 112 -13.89 -2.09 -4.21
CA LEU A 112 -13.52 -2.33 -2.82
C LEU A 112 -14.57 -1.78 -1.85
N ALA A 113 -14.76 -2.47 -0.74
CA ALA A 113 -15.51 -1.98 0.41
C ALA A 113 -14.67 -0.94 1.18
N LEU A 114 -14.71 0.31 0.75
CA LEU A 114 -14.02 1.40 1.44
C LEU A 114 -14.86 1.91 2.64
N PRO A 115 -14.24 2.24 3.78
CA PRO A 115 -14.85 2.93 4.92
C PRO A 115 -15.52 4.25 4.53
N LEU A 116 -16.52 4.66 5.31
CA LEU A 116 -17.28 5.89 5.08
C LEU A 116 -16.39 7.16 5.06
N GLU A 117 -15.31 7.15 5.85
CA GLU A 117 -14.27 8.19 5.87
C GLU A 117 -13.60 8.42 4.51
N GLN A 118 -13.66 7.42 3.64
CA GLN A 118 -13.02 7.38 2.32
C GLN A 118 -14.04 7.45 1.17
N SER A 119 -15.30 7.78 1.47
CA SER A 119 -16.42 7.89 0.51
C SER A 119 -16.18 8.88 -0.64
N LYS A 120 -15.28 9.85 -0.47
CA LYS A 120 -14.86 10.79 -1.53
C LYS A 120 -14.03 10.11 -2.64
N ILE A 121 -13.51 8.92 -2.40
CA ILE A 121 -12.65 8.19 -3.34
C ILE A 121 -13.52 7.21 -4.14
N HIS A 122 -13.30 7.16 -5.45
CA HIS A 122 -13.90 6.12 -6.27
C HIS A 122 -13.45 4.74 -5.78
N ASN A 123 -14.41 3.89 -5.44
CA ASN A 123 -14.17 2.56 -4.89
C ASN A 123 -13.76 1.52 -5.94
N ILE A 124 -13.62 1.90 -7.21
CA ILE A 124 -13.22 1.02 -8.30
C ILE A 124 -11.72 1.23 -8.60
N PHE A 125 -10.94 0.17 -8.47
CA PHE A 125 -9.48 0.20 -8.65
C PHE A 125 -9.01 -0.80 -9.70
N HIS A 126 -7.94 -0.43 -10.40
CA HIS A 126 -7.24 -1.31 -11.34
C HIS A 126 -6.42 -2.36 -10.59
N VAL A 127 -6.35 -3.58 -11.13
CA VAL A 127 -5.67 -4.76 -10.54
C VAL A 127 -4.22 -4.49 -10.12
N SER A 128 -3.51 -3.63 -10.85
CA SER A 128 -2.13 -3.23 -10.55
C SER A 128 -1.97 -2.41 -9.26
N MET A 129 -3.06 -1.85 -8.75
CA MET A 129 -3.09 -1.13 -7.48
C MET A 129 -3.43 -2.07 -6.31
N LEU A 130 -3.80 -3.31 -6.58
CA LEU A 130 -4.20 -4.27 -5.56
C LEU A 130 -3.07 -5.26 -5.28
N ARG A 131 -2.93 -5.65 -4.02
CA ARG A 131 -2.08 -6.77 -3.59
C ARG A 131 -2.89 -7.75 -2.77
N ILE A 132 -2.63 -9.04 -2.95
CA ILE A 132 -3.27 -10.08 -2.16
C ILE A 132 -2.97 -9.87 -0.67
N TYR A 133 -4.01 -9.88 0.17
CA TYR A 133 -3.84 -9.95 1.61
C TYR A 133 -3.54 -11.41 1.98
N ARG A 134 -2.41 -11.66 2.63
CA ARG A 134 -2.14 -12.94 3.27
C ARG A 134 -2.41 -12.76 4.75
N SER A 135 -3.49 -13.36 5.24
CA SER A 135 -3.81 -13.39 6.67
C SER A 135 -2.64 -14.08 7.40
N ASN A 136 -1.80 -13.30 8.07
CA ASN A 136 -0.77 -13.85 8.95
C ASN A 136 -1.34 -13.87 10.38
N PRO A 137 -1.49 -15.04 11.02
CA PRO A 137 -2.06 -15.13 12.38
C PRO A 137 -1.26 -14.34 13.43
N GLU A 138 0.02 -14.03 13.17
CA GLU A 138 0.88 -13.21 14.04
C GLU A 138 0.49 -11.72 14.09
N HIS A 139 -0.30 -11.21 13.13
CA HIS A 139 -0.76 -9.80 13.14
C HIS A 139 -2.02 -9.58 13.97
N ILE A 140 -2.62 -10.65 14.50
CA ILE A 140 -3.73 -10.55 15.43
C ILE A 140 -3.12 -10.33 16.81
N VAL A 141 -2.75 -9.08 17.11
CA VAL A 141 -2.63 -8.67 18.50
C VAL A 141 -4.05 -8.84 19.05
N GLN A 142 -4.24 -9.82 19.94
CA GLN A 142 -5.47 -9.89 20.71
C GLN A 142 -5.54 -8.58 21.48
N ALA A 143 -6.39 -7.66 21.03
CA ALA A 143 -6.67 -6.45 21.77
C ALA A 143 -7.38 -6.90 23.03
N GLU A 144 -6.64 -7.02 24.13
CA GLU A 144 -7.24 -7.07 25.44
C GLU A 144 -8.15 -5.85 25.56
N LYS A 145 -9.41 -6.09 25.91
CA LYS A 145 -10.42 -5.05 26.02
C LYS A 145 -10.08 -4.17 27.21
N LEU A 146 -9.25 -3.16 27.00
CA LEU A 146 -9.11 -2.07 27.96
C LEU A 146 -10.47 -1.37 28.06
N LYS A 147 -11.01 -1.28 29.29
CA LYS A 147 -12.19 -0.47 29.57
C LYS A 147 -11.78 0.99 29.52
N ILE A 148 -11.73 1.55 28.32
CA ILE A 148 -11.43 2.96 28.08
C ILE A 148 -12.72 3.74 28.37
N GLU A 149 -12.63 4.74 29.24
CA GLU A 149 -13.74 5.65 29.50
C GLU A 149 -14.06 6.50 28.25
N PRO A 150 -15.28 7.05 28.10
CA PRO A 150 -15.67 7.85 26.93
C PRO A 150 -14.79 9.11 26.71
N ASN A 151 -14.00 9.51 27.70
CA ASN A 151 -13.01 10.58 27.64
C ASN A 151 -11.64 10.15 27.07
N LEU A 152 -11.49 8.89 26.63
CA LEU A 152 -10.23 8.28 26.17
C LEU A 152 -9.13 8.18 27.24
N SER A 153 -9.48 8.37 28.51
CA SER A 153 -8.59 8.14 29.66
C SER A 153 -8.70 6.69 30.13
N TYR A 154 -7.58 6.13 30.61
CA TYR A 154 -7.56 4.88 31.35
C TYR A 154 -6.71 5.10 32.61
N GLU A 155 -7.12 4.54 33.74
CA GLU A 155 -6.35 4.62 34.97
C GLU A 155 -5.19 3.60 34.93
N GLU A 156 -3.97 4.09 35.07
CA GLU A 156 -2.77 3.27 35.24
C GLU A 156 -2.57 2.95 36.71
N GLU A 157 -2.90 1.71 37.10
CA GLU A 157 -2.62 1.22 38.44
C GLU A 157 -1.25 0.50 38.46
N PRO A 158 -0.35 0.86 39.39
CA PRO A 158 0.87 0.10 39.61
C PRO A 158 0.51 -1.26 40.22
N ILE A 159 1.04 -2.36 39.67
CA ILE A 159 0.86 -3.72 40.20
C ILE A 159 1.95 -4.04 41.20
N CYS A 160 3.20 -3.88 40.80
CA CYS A 160 4.33 -4.31 41.60
C CYS A 160 5.62 -3.55 41.26
N ILE A 161 6.51 -3.51 42.25
CA ILE A 161 7.87 -3.02 42.10
C ILE A 161 8.76 -4.20 41.73
N LEU A 162 9.41 -4.13 40.57
CA LEU A 162 10.31 -5.17 40.07
C LEU A 162 11.71 -5.06 40.66
N VAL A 163 12.25 -3.83 40.70
CA VAL A 163 13.65 -3.57 41.07
C VAL A 163 13.73 -2.24 41.81
N LYS A 164 14.60 -2.16 42.81
CA LYS A 164 14.95 -0.92 43.52
C LYS A 164 16.45 -0.68 43.40
N GLU A 165 16.83 0.47 42.87
CA GLU A 165 18.23 0.87 42.67
C GLU A 165 18.47 2.25 43.29
N VAL A 166 19.64 2.42 43.91
CA VAL A 166 20.09 3.74 44.40
C VAL A 166 21.13 4.28 43.43
N LYS A 167 20.81 5.39 42.76
CA LYS A 167 21.78 6.10 41.92
C LYS A 167 22.49 7.18 42.75
N GLU A 168 23.81 7.01 42.87
CA GLU A 168 24.68 8.02 43.45
C GLU A 168 25.10 9.05 42.38
N LEU A 169 24.72 10.30 42.58
CA LEU A 169 25.20 11.46 41.81
C LEU A 169 26.26 12.20 42.65
N ARG A 170 27.03 13.09 42.01
CA ARG A 170 28.14 13.83 42.64
C ARG A 170 27.82 14.44 44.02
N ASN A 171 26.58 14.92 44.23
CA ASN A 171 26.15 15.58 45.47
C ASN A 171 24.87 15.00 46.10
N LYS A 172 24.25 13.95 45.53
CA LYS A 172 22.94 13.44 45.99
C LYS A 172 22.79 11.93 45.71
N ARG A 173 22.09 11.23 46.59
CA ARG A 173 21.62 9.86 46.35
C ARG A 173 20.14 9.91 45.96
N ILE A 174 19.78 9.27 44.85
CA ILE A 174 18.38 9.18 44.37
C ILE A 174 18.00 7.71 44.31
N THR A 175 16.95 7.35 45.04
CA THR A 175 16.37 6.02 45.00
C THR A 175 15.36 5.94 43.86
N LEU A 176 15.56 4.99 42.95
CA LEU A 176 14.71 4.71 41.81
C LEU A 176 14.10 3.32 41.95
N VAL A 177 12.87 3.20 41.47
CA VAL A 177 12.06 2.00 41.59
C VAL A 177 11.50 1.68 40.21
N LYS A 178 11.68 0.45 39.74
CA LYS A 178 11.12 -0.02 38.47
C LYS A 178 9.72 -0.56 38.71
N VAL A 179 8.71 0.13 38.18
CA VAL A 179 7.29 -0.15 38.44
C VAL A 179 6.66 -0.87 37.24
N LEU A 180 5.95 -1.96 37.51
CA LEU A 180 5.10 -2.66 36.55
C LEU A 180 3.67 -2.16 36.67
N TRP A 181 3.06 -1.82 35.54
CA TRP A 181 1.71 -1.26 35.45
C TRP A 181 0.71 -2.30 34.94
N LYS A 182 -0.57 -2.16 35.32
CA LYS A 182 -1.65 -3.13 35.08
C LYS A 182 -1.86 -3.59 33.63
N ASN A 183 -1.43 -2.78 32.66
CA ASN A 183 -1.63 -3.04 31.23
C ASN A 183 -0.32 -3.07 30.44
N HIS A 184 0.83 -3.18 31.12
CA HIS A 184 2.16 -3.14 30.52
C HIS A 184 2.91 -4.46 30.70
N ASN A 185 3.70 -4.82 29.70
CA ASN A 185 4.62 -5.95 29.81
C ASN A 185 5.81 -5.60 30.73
N THR A 186 6.54 -6.61 31.21
CA THR A 186 7.76 -6.42 32.03
C THR A 186 8.85 -5.61 31.33
N GLU A 187 8.86 -5.62 30.00
CA GLU A 187 9.76 -4.81 29.15
C GLU A 187 9.36 -3.33 29.10
N GLU A 188 8.08 -3.02 29.33
CA GLU A 188 7.51 -1.67 29.28
C GLU A 188 7.47 -0.99 30.66
N ALA A 189 7.98 -1.65 31.71
CA ALA A 189 8.06 -1.11 33.06
C ALA A 189 8.96 0.14 33.13
N THR A 190 8.46 1.20 33.77
CA THR A 190 9.13 2.50 33.88
C THR A 190 9.92 2.64 35.19
N TRP A 191 10.92 3.52 35.17
CA TRP A 191 11.69 3.90 36.36
C TRP A 191 11.12 5.16 36.98
N GLU A 192 10.55 5.04 38.17
CA GLU A 192 10.02 6.16 38.95
C GLU A 192 10.90 6.45 40.17
N ARG A 193 10.79 7.65 40.73
CA ARG A 193 11.43 7.94 42.02
C ARG A 193 10.69 7.24 43.14
N ASP A 194 11.38 6.98 44.24
CA ASP A 194 10.82 6.44 45.49
C ASP A 194 9.95 7.47 46.24
N GLU A 195 9.07 8.16 45.50
CA GLU A 195 8.07 9.11 45.97
C GLU A 195 6.65 8.47 45.97
N ILE A 196 6.54 7.16 45.66
CA ILE A 196 5.30 6.36 45.59
C ILE A 196 4.77 6.02 47.01
N SER A 197 4.94 6.94 47.97
CA SER A 197 4.45 6.79 49.36
C SER A 197 2.93 6.63 49.47
N GLU A 198 2.20 6.85 48.38
CA GLU A 198 0.74 6.72 48.29
C GLU A 198 0.26 5.27 48.10
N TYR A 199 1.18 4.32 47.80
CA TYR A 199 0.83 2.91 47.57
C TYR A 199 1.72 1.93 48.37
N PRO A 200 1.65 1.95 49.73
CA PRO A 200 2.47 1.08 50.60
C PRO A 200 2.27 -0.42 50.35
N GLN A 201 1.14 -0.83 49.79
CA GLN A 201 0.84 -2.22 49.41
C GLN A 201 1.80 -2.80 48.36
N LEU A 202 2.42 -1.96 47.53
CA LEU A 202 3.34 -2.39 46.48
C LEU A 202 4.70 -2.88 47.01
N PHE A 203 5.04 -2.50 48.24
CA PHE A 203 6.29 -2.85 48.91
C PHE A 203 6.17 -4.12 49.76
N SER A 204 4.95 -4.59 50.02
CA SER A 204 4.68 -5.71 50.96
C SER A 204 5.01 -7.10 50.37
N GLY A 205 5.32 -7.19 49.07
CA GLY A 205 5.62 -8.45 48.37
C GLY A 205 7.11 -8.74 48.14
N MET A 206 8.03 -7.90 48.62
CA MET A 206 9.47 -8.07 48.38
C MET A 206 10.07 -9.13 49.31
N ASN A 207 10.14 -10.38 48.85
CA ASN A 207 11.21 -11.28 49.27
C ASN A 207 12.47 -10.85 48.53
N PHE A 208 13.33 -10.08 49.19
CA PHE A 208 14.70 -9.89 48.73
C PHE A 208 15.37 -11.27 48.75
N GLY A 209 15.49 -11.89 47.58
CA GLY A 209 16.34 -13.07 47.42
C GLY A 209 17.77 -12.63 47.71
N ASP A 210 18.27 -13.01 48.88
CA ASP A 210 19.69 -12.98 49.21
C ASP A 210 20.44 -13.80 48.15
N GLY A 211 21.15 -13.11 47.26
CA GLY A 211 22.14 -13.68 46.36
C GLY A 211 23.52 -13.37 46.90
N ILE A 212 23.99 -14.18 47.86
CA ILE A 212 25.41 -14.37 48.14
C ILE A 212 26.06 -14.98 46.89
N SER A 213 27.06 -14.31 46.32
CA SER A 213 28.32 -14.85 45.75
C SER A 213 29.14 -13.71 45.15
#